data_AF-A0A8H5FLU2-F1
#
_entry.id   AF-A0A8H5FLU2-F1
#
_cell.length_a   1.000
_cell.length_b   1.000
_cell.length_c   1.000
_cell.angle_alpha   90.00
_cell.angle_beta   90.00
_cell.angle_gamma   90.00
#
_symmetry.space_group_name_H-M   'P 1'
#
loop_
_entity.id
_entity.type
_entity.pdbx_description
1 polymer ?
#
loop_
_entity_poly.entity_id
_entity_poly.type
_entity_poly.pdbx_seq_one_letter_code
_entity_poly.pdbx_strand_id
1 'polypeptide(L)'
;METGERIHDYATINLRFKGYLFDFKTQTQAIAAMRDVLFAYMCLLSEAGIVPGTMAPSSILLGIQDAAERPRGVLVDFDISMSTKHAGRKNRDTLKMYMSAADIASCDPHNHPSPPHDEMDDLESAHYVLSELMFGFKGPRRKLVVAKRRSQILVKWERETYSNAYDSKLAYFSDEDLDTRDVPAYWKTACKTLLCGLHRLLTPVVRKKRRLSKLYCEDDRKALEYLLEGSGALYLSALKLFDKALDELRDTEVV
;
A
#
# COMPACT_ATOMS: atom_id res chain seq x y z
N MET A 1 -46.11 -28.04 21.85
CA MET A 1 -45.44 -27.85 20.54
C MET A 1 -44.77 -26.49 20.61
N GLU A 2 -43.53 -26.49 21.08
CA GLU A 2 -42.67 -25.31 21.17
C GLU A 2 -42.14 -24.99 19.77
N THR A 3 -42.41 -23.78 19.31
CA THR A 3 -41.80 -23.23 18.11
C THR A 3 -40.36 -22.86 18.44
N GLY A 4 -39.44 -23.70 17.98
CA GLY A 4 -38.01 -23.53 18.17
C GLY A 4 -37.51 -22.19 17.65
N GLU A 5 -36.98 -21.40 18.57
CA GLU A 5 -35.99 -20.37 18.30
C GLU A 5 -34.84 -20.98 17.50
N ARG A 6 -34.60 -20.46 16.30
CA ARG A 6 -33.32 -20.63 15.63
C ARG A 6 -32.86 -19.32 15.02
N ILE A 7 -31.74 -18.88 15.62
CA ILE A 7 -30.58 -18.26 14.97
C ILE A 7 -30.77 -16.77 14.68
N HIS A 8 -30.16 -15.93 15.51
CA HIS A 8 -29.05 -15.06 15.08
C HIS A 8 -28.30 -14.58 16.33
N ASP A 9 -27.51 -15.48 16.93
CA ASP A 9 -26.33 -15.05 17.68
C ASP A 9 -25.39 -14.39 16.67
N TYR A 10 -25.59 -13.09 16.44
CA TYR A 10 -24.48 -12.24 16.03
C TYR A 10 -23.51 -12.28 17.20
N ALA A 11 -22.61 -13.26 17.19
CA ALA A 11 -21.41 -13.24 18.00
C ALA A 11 -20.82 -11.86 17.78
N THR A 12 -20.96 -10.99 18.77
CA THR A 12 -20.33 -9.68 18.82
C THR A 12 -18.86 -9.99 18.67
N ILE A 13 -18.36 -9.87 17.45
CA ILE A 13 -16.96 -9.95 17.16
C ILE A 13 -16.38 -8.75 17.91
N ASN A 14 -15.93 -9.02 19.14
CA ASN A 14 -15.36 -8.06 20.06
C ASN A 14 -13.94 -7.78 19.58
N LEU A 15 -13.84 -7.31 18.33
CA LEU A 15 -12.62 -6.96 17.66
C LEU A 15 -12.12 -5.69 18.32
N ARG A 16 -11.28 -5.88 19.34
CA ARG A 16 -10.60 -4.83 20.07
C ARG A 16 -9.49 -4.23 19.19
N PHE A 17 -9.86 -3.56 18.11
CA PHE A 17 -8.92 -2.76 17.32
C PHE A 17 -8.63 -1.44 18.01
N LYS A 18 -7.44 -0.89 17.77
CA LYS A 18 -6.95 0.32 18.45
C LYS A 18 -7.04 1.60 17.60
N GLY A 19 -7.63 1.50 16.42
CA GLY A 19 -7.75 2.57 15.43
C GLY A 19 -7.21 2.14 14.07
N TYR A 20 -7.05 3.11 13.18
CA TYR A 20 -6.50 2.92 11.84
C TYR A 20 -4.97 3.05 11.85
N LEU A 21 -4.29 2.75 10.75
CA LEU A 21 -2.82 2.76 10.67
C LEU A 21 -2.19 4.02 11.26
N PHE A 22 -2.74 5.20 10.99
CA PHE A 22 -2.21 6.47 11.47
C PHE A 22 -2.46 6.76 12.96
N ASP A 23 -3.21 5.90 13.67
CA ASP A 23 -3.36 5.91 15.13
C ASP A 23 -2.23 5.22 15.90
N PHE A 24 -1.20 4.74 15.19
CA PHE A 24 -0.10 3.94 15.73
C PHE A 24 0.58 4.57 16.96
N LYS A 25 1.11 3.68 17.81
CA LYS A 25 1.83 4.03 19.05
C LYS A 25 3.33 3.82 18.95
N THR A 26 3.78 2.91 18.10
CA THR A 26 5.20 2.61 17.88
C THR A 26 5.47 2.36 16.40
N GLN A 27 6.74 2.47 16.00
CA GLN A 27 7.18 2.12 14.64
C GLN A 27 6.91 0.64 14.37
N THR A 28 7.26 -0.22 15.32
CA THR A 28 7.02 -1.66 15.28
C THR A 28 5.55 -1.99 15.02
N GLN A 29 4.62 -1.32 15.71
CA GLN A 29 3.19 -1.52 15.49
C GLN A 29 2.76 -1.14 14.06
N ALA A 30 3.20 0.02 13.56
CA ALA A 30 2.81 0.48 12.23
C ALA A 30 3.40 -0.41 11.11
N ILE A 31 4.69 -0.75 11.20
CA ILE A 31 5.37 -1.61 10.23
C ILE A 31 4.79 -3.04 10.26
N ALA A 32 4.51 -3.58 11.45
CA ALA A 32 3.91 -4.90 11.58
C ALA A 32 2.49 -4.95 11.01
N ALA A 33 1.71 -3.89 11.22
CA ALA A 33 0.37 -3.81 10.67
C ALA A 33 0.37 -3.78 9.13
N MET A 34 1.25 -2.97 8.54
CA MET A 34 1.43 -2.94 7.09
C MET A 34 1.91 -4.28 6.53
N ARG A 35 2.86 -4.95 7.20
CA ARG A 35 3.35 -6.28 6.82
C ARG A 35 2.21 -7.29 6.79
N ASP A 36 1.40 -7.36 7.84
CA ASP A 36 0.33 -8.35 7.95
C ASP A 36 -0.78 -8.08 6.92
N VAL A 37 -1.10 -6.81 6.63
CA VAL A 37 -2.03 -6.45 5.56
C VAL A 37 -1.46 -6.79 4.18
N LEU A 38 -0.17 -6.53 3.93
CA LEU A 38 0.44 -6.87 2.65
C LEU A 38 0.42 -8.38 2.39
N PHE A 39 0.63 -9.19 3.45
CA PHE A 39 0.47 -10.64 3.38
C PHE A 39 -0.98 -11.03 3.07
N ALA A 40 -1.96 -10.38 3.70
CA ALA A 40 -3.38 -10.61 3.41
C ALA A 40 -3.73 -10.27 1.95
N TYR A 41 -3.20 -9.16 1.40
CA TYR A 41 -3.35 -8.83 -0.02
C TYR A 41 -2.82 -9.95 -0.92
N MET A 42 -1.61 -10.44 -0.64
CA MET A 42 -1.01 -11.53 -1.40
C MET A 42 -1.90 -12.79 -1.38
N CYS A 43 -2.41 -13.20 -0.22
CA CYS A 43 -3.28 -14.36 -0.09
C CYS A 43 -4.64 -14.17 -0.78
N LEU A 44 -5.27 -13.00 -0.65
CA LEU A 44 -6.54 -12.72 -1.34
C LEU A 44 -6.40 -12.83 -2.84
N LEU A 45 -5.27 -12.38 -3.37
CA LEU A 45 -5.01 -12.46 -4.79
C LEU A 45 -4.68 -13.87 -5.24
N SER A 46 -3.68 -14.51 -4.61
CA SER A 46 -3.15 -15.80 -5.07
C SER A 46 -4.05 -16.99 -4.74
N GLU A 47 -4.78 -16.93 -3.63
CA GLU A 47 -5.62 -18.04 -3.16
C GLU A 47 -7.10 -17.82 -3.48
N ALA A 48 -7.61 -16.60 -3.36
CA ALA A 48 -9.02 -16.30 -3.57
C ALA A 48 -9.34 -15.66 -4.93
N GLY A 49 -8.32 -15.21 -5.68
CA GLY A 49 -8.52 -14.51 -6.95
C GLY A 49 -9.27 -13.19 -6.79
N ILE A 50 -9.10 -12.52 -5.64
CA ILE A 50 -9.73 -11.24 -5.28
C ILE A 50 -8.66 -10.16 -5.30
N VAL A 51 -8.94 -9.08 -6.03
CA VAL A 51 -8.22 -7.81 -5.97
C VAL A 51 -8.90 -6.97 -4.89
N PRO A 52 -8.27 -6.72 -3.73
CA PRO A 52 -8.93 -6.01 -2.63
C PRO A 52 -9.24 -4.55 -2.98
N GLY A 53 -8.47 -3.96 -3.91
CA GLY A 53 -8.54 -2.56 -4.28
C GLY A 53 -7.40 -1.76 -3.65
N THR A 54 -7.46 -0.43 -3.73
CA THR A 54 -6.34 0.42 -3.32
C THR A 54 -6.06 0.33 -1.82
N MET A 55 -4.81 0.03 -1.46
CA MET A 55 -4.36 0.09 -0.06
C MET A 55 -4.34 1.55 0.42
N ALA A 56 -5.04 1.83 1.51
CA ALA A 56 -5.09 3.14 2.14
C ALA A 56 -4.92 3.03 3.66
N PRO A 57 -4.52 4.09 4.38
CA PRO A 57 -4.37 4.03 5.83
C PRO A 57 -5.68 3.68 6.56
N SER A 58 -6.83 4.04 5.98
CA SER A 58 -8.17 3.72 6.50
C SER A 58 -8.59 2.27 6.24
N SER A 59 -7.97 1.56 5.30
CA SER A 59 -8.23 0.13 5.08
C SER A 59 -7.38 -0.78 5.99
N ILE A 60 -6.55 -0.19 6.86
CA ILE A 60 -5.62 -0.92 7.74
C ILE A 60 -5.98 -0.64 9.20
N LEU A 61 -6.57 -1.64 9.87
CA LEU A 61 -6.80 -1.59 11.31
C LEU A 61 -5.61 -2.08 12.10
N LEU A 62 -5.30 -1.39 13.19
CA LEU A 62 -4.24 -1.79 14.12
C LEU A 62 -4.75 -2.85 15.09
N GLY A 63 -4.07 -3.99 15.11
CA GLY A 63 -4.23 -5.04 16.10
C GLY A 63 -3.74 -4.63 17.49
N ILE A 64 -4.02 -5.46 18.49
CA ILE A 64 -3.57 -5.26 19.87
C ILE A 64 -2.08 -5.59 19.96
N GLN A 65 -1.32 -4.70 20.59
CA GLN A 65 0.15 -4.69 20.61
C GLN A 65 0.80 -5.91 21.32
N ASP A 66 0.03 -6.68 22.10
CA ASP A 66 0.55 -7.74 22.98
C ASP A 66 -0.01 -9.14 22.68
N ALA A 67 -0.75 -9.30 21.58
CA ALA A 67 -1.30 -10.59 21.23
C ALA A 67 -0.25 -11.40 20.45
N ALA A 68 0.51 -12.25 21.16
CA ALA A 68 1.56 -13.09 20.61
C ALA A 68 1.13 -13.95 19.39
N GLU A 69 -0.17 -14.19 19.24
CA GLU A 69 -0.75 -15.08 18.22
C GLU A 69 -1.75 -14.39 17.28
N ARG A 70 -1.87 -13.05 17.29
CA ARG A 70 -2.88 -12.35 16.48
C ARG A 70 -2.27 -11.47 15.39
N PRO A 71 -2.97 -11.28 14.26
CA PRO A 71 -2.56 -10.31 13.26
C PRO A 71 -2.44 -8.91 13.88
N ARG A 72 -1.30 -8.27 13.65
CA ARG A 72 -0.96 -6.92 14.15
C ARG A 72 -1.54 -5.84 13.24
N GLY A 73 -1.93 -6.21 12.03
CA GLY A 73 -2.74 -5.42 11.10
C GLY A 73 -3.85 -6.26 10.50
N VAL A 74 -5.02 -5.65 10.29
CA VAL A 74 -6.16 -6.28 9.64
C VAL A 74 -6.61 -5.41 8.47
N LEU A 75 -6.76 -6.04 7.31
CA LEU A 75 -7.33 -5.41 6.13
C LEU A 75 -8.85 -5.33 6.29
N VAL A 76 -9.38 -4.14 6.08
CA VAL A 76 -10.82 -3.85 6.04
C VAL A 76 -11.16 -3.10 4.76
N ASP A 77 -12.43 -2.72 4.60
CA ASP A 77 -12.91 -1.92 3.47
C ASP A 77 -12.78 -2.67 2.12
N PHE A 78 -13.65 -3.67 1.93
CA PHE A 78 -13.73 -4.50 0.74
C PHE A 78 -14.81 -4.02 -0.26
N ASP A 79 -15.39 -2.84 -0.03
CA ASP A 79 -16.54 -2.34 -0.80
C ASP A 79 -16.19 -2.09 -2.28
N ILE A 80 -14.90 -1.87 -2.57
CA ILE A 80 -14.34 -1.69 -3.90
C ILE A 80 -13.57 -2.90 -4.42
N SER A 81 -13.62 -4.03 -3.71
CA SER A 81 -12.93 -5.25 -4.12
C SER A 81 -13.56 -5.85 -5.37
N MET A 82 -12.71 -6.44 -6.22
CA MET A 82 -13.13 -7.02 -7.50
C MET A 82 -12.55 -8.42 -7.65
N SER A 83 -13.26 -9.30 -8.35
CA SER A 83 -12.65 -10.54 -8.82
C SER A 83 -11.58 -10.23 -9.88
N THR A 84 -10.44 -10.91 -9.83
CA THR A 84 -9.38 -10.86 -10.87
C THR A 84 -9.91 -11.07 -12.29
N LYS A 85 -11.00 -11.85 -12.45
CA LYS A 85 -11.67 -12.10 -13.74
C LYS A 85 -12.42 -10.89 -14.30
N HIS A 86 -12.73 -9.92 -13.43
CA HIS A 86 -13.48 -8.71 -13.75
C HIS A 86 -12.71 -7.43 -13.38
N ALA A 87 -11.40 -7.54 -13.11
CA ALA A 87 -10.57 -6.40 -12.74
C ALA A 87 -10.62 -5.36 -13.87
N GLY A 88 -11.27 -4.24 -13.58
CA GLY A 88 -11.50 -3.14 -14.51
C GLY A 88 -10.86 -1.84 -14.02
N ARG A 89 -11.23 -0.72 -14.62
CA ARG A 89 -10.79 0.61 -14.17
C ARG A 89 -11.33 0.90 -12.77
N LYS A 90 -10.48 1.43 -11.88
CA LYS A 90 -10.90 1.84 -10.53
C LYS A 90 -11.83 3.05 -10.56
N ASN A 91 -12.76 3.09 -9.60
CA ASN A 91 -13.65 4.23 -9.38
C ASN A 91 -12.87 5.49 -8.93
N ARG A 92 -13.33 6.64 -9.39
CA ARG A 92 -12.75 7.98 -9.13
C ARG A 92 -12.78 8.42 -7.66
N ASP A 93 -13.51 7.71 -6.81
CA ASP A 93 -13.67 8.05 -5.40
C ASP A 93 -12.49 7.60 -4.53
N THR A 94 -11.53 6.88 -5.11
CA THR A 94 -10.31 6.48 -4.40
C THR A 94 -9.38 7.68 -4.18
N LEU A 95 -8.78 7.79 -2.99
CA LEU A 95 -7.81 8.84 -2.69
C LEU A 95 -6.60 8.74 -3.62
N LYS A 96 -6.49 9.67 -4.58
CA LYS A 96 -5.37 9.81 -5.57
C LYS A 96 -3.98 9.62 -4.95
N MET A 97 -3.83 10.03 -3.69
CA MET A 97 -2.61 9.89 -2.93
C MET A 97 -2.07 8.45 -2.91
N TYR A 98 -2.95 7.45 -2.80
CA TYR A 98 -2.56 6.04 -2.68
C TYR A 98 -2.75 5.23 -3.96
N MET A 99 -3.36 5.79 -4.99
CA MET A 99 -3.50 5.12 -6.29
C MET A 99 -2.14 4.94 -6.96
N SER A 100 -1.95 3.83 -7.69
CA SER A 100 -0.77 3.65 -8.54
C SER A 100 -0.73 4.67 -9.68
N ALA A 101 0.42 4.85 -10.31
CA ALA A 101 0.54 5.67 -11.51
C ALA A 101 -0.37 5.14 -12.64
N ALA A 102 -0.48 3.82 -12.80
CA ALA A 102 -1.37 3.22 -13.80
C ALA A 102 -2.85 3.48 -13.48
N ASP A 103 -3.24 3.38 -12.20
CA ASP A 103 -4.60 3.68 -11.73
C ASP A 103 -4.95 5.15 -12.02
N ILE A 104 -4.05 6.09 -11.68
CA ILE A 104 -4.26 7.54 -11.94
C ILE A 104 -4.38 7.82 -13.43
N ALA A 105 -3.52 7.21 -14.25
CA ALA A 105 -3.59 7.35 -15.70
C ALA A 105 -4.94 6.86 -16.25
N SER A 106 -5.49 5.79 -15.70
CA SER A 106 -6.79 5.24 -16.12
C SER A 106 -7.99 6.16 -15.80
N CYS A 107 -7.86 7.03 -14.79
CA CYS A 107 -8.91 7.96 -14.37
C CYS A 107 -8.90 9.30 -15.14
N ASP A 108 -7.79 9.63 -15.78
CA ASP A 108 -7.63 10.85 -16.58
C ASP A 108 -8.18 10.62 -18.00
N PRO A 109 -9.26 11.31 -18.41
CA PRO A 109 -9.87 11.12 -19.72
C PRO A 109 -8.97 11.60 -20.87
N HIS A 110 -7.91 12.34 -20.59
CA HIS A 110 -6.95 12.81 -21.58
C HIS A 110 -5.73 11.90 -21.75
N ASN A 111 -5.58 10.87 -20.90
CA ASN A 111 -4.47 9.93 -21.00
C ASN A 111 -4.77 8.77 -21.96
N HIS A 112 -3.70 8.21 -22.52
CA HIS A 112 -3.71 6.99 -23.31
C HIS A 112 -4.35 5.81 -22.54
N PRO A 113 -4.85 4.77 -23.23
CA PRO A 113 -5.34 3.57 -22.57
C PRO A 113 -4.29 3.05 -21.58
N SER A 114 -4.66 3.07 -20.29
CA SER A 114 -3.85 2.50 -19.22
C SER A 114 -4.14 1.00 -19.13
N PRO A 115 -3.13 0.17 -18.82
CA PRO A 115 -3.37 -1.23 -18.50
C PRO A 115 -4.44 -1.42 -17.42
N PRO A 116 -5.13 -2.57 -17.40
CA PRO A 116 -5.97 -2.95 -16.27
C PRO A 116 -5.16 -2.93 -14.97
N HIS A 117 -5.85 -2.61 -13.87
CA HIS A 117 -5.26 -2.67 -12.55
C HIS A 117 -4.78 -4.10 -12.26
N ASP A 118 -3.57 -4.20 -11.71
CA ASP A 118 -2.97 -5.46 -11.30
C ASP A 118 -2.39 -5.40 -9.88
N GLU A 119 -1.92 -6.55 -9.43
CA GLU A 119 -1.34 -6.75 -8.11
C GLU A 119 -0.09 -5.90 -7.81
N MET A 120 0.65 -5.47 -8.83
CA MET A 120 1.80 -4.59 -8.65
C MET A 120 1.34 -3.18 -8.29
N ASP A 121 0.13 -2.78 -8.70
CA ASP A 121 -0.46 -1.50 -8.34
C ASP A 121 -0.83 -1.46 -6.84
N ASP A 122 -1.17 -2.59 -6.24
CA ASP A 122 -1.40 -2.71 -4.80
C ASP A 122 -0.11 -2.60 -3.99
N LEU A 123 1.01 -3.17 -4.49
CA LEU A 123 2.35 -2.95 -3.92
C LEU A 123 2.79 -1.49 -4.03
N GLU A 124 2.52 -0.83 -5.16
CA GLU A 124 2.78 0.61 -5.33
C GLU A 124 1.94 1.44 -4.35
N SER A 125 0.67 1.07 -4.15
CA SER A 125 -0.22 1.67 -3.14
C SER A 125 0.35 1.52 -1.72
N ALA A 126 0.82 0.32 -1.36
CA ALA A 126 1.48 0.05 -0.09
C ALA A 126 2.72 0.93 0.11
N HIS A 127 3.51 1.13 -0.94
CA HIS A 127 4.65 2.04 -0.91
C HIS A 127 4.23 3.49 -0.65
N TYR A 128 3.15 3.97 -1.26
CA TYR A 128 2.65 5.33 -0.99
C TYR A 128 2.13 5.52 0.44
N VAL A 129 1.46 4.51 1.00
CA VAL A 129 1.07 4.52 2.42
C VAL A 129 2.31 4.59 3.32
N LEU A 130 3.34 3.79 3.02
CA LEU A 130 4.61 3.79 3.76
C LEU A 130 5.31 5.15 3.65
N SER A 131 5.33 5.75 2.46
CA SER A 131 5.88 7.07 2.22
C SER A 131 5.14 8.16 3.00
N GLU A 132 3.81 8.15 3.05
CA GLU A 132 3.09 9.12 3.91
C GLU A 132 3.39 8.88 5.39
N LEU A 133 3.42 7.62 5.82
CA LEU A 133 3.73 7.29 7.19
C LEU A 133 5.09 7.88 7.60
N MET A 134 6.12 7.71 6.77
CA MET A 134 7.48 8.17 7.08
C MET A 134 7.72 9.66 6.84
N PHE A 135 7.28 10.22 5.72
CA PHE A 135 7.46 11.65 5.41
C PHE A 135 6.39 12.56 6.05
N GLY A 136 5.31 11.98 6.57
CA GLY A 136 4.16 12.70 7.12
C GLY A 136 4.07 12.72 8.63
N PHE A 137 4.80 11.86 9.35
CA PHE A 137 4.72 11.75 10.81
C PHE A 137 6.11 11.85 11.47
N LYS A 138 6.20 12.64 12.54
CA LYS A 138 7.41 12.75 13.40
C LYS A 138 7.29 11.95 14.70
N GLY A 139 6.32 11.05 14.75
CA GLY A 139 5.98 10.26 15.93
C GLY A 139 4.49 9.88 15.98
N PRO A 140 4.11 9.08 16.97
CA PRO A 140 2.74 8.59 17.17
C PRO A 140 1.74 9.74 17.21
N ARG A 141 0.75 9.75 16.31
CA ARG A 141 -0.28 10.80 16.20
C ARG A 141 0.28 12.23 16.05
N ARG A 142 1.56 12.38 15.68
CA ARG A 142 2.24 13.67 15.49
C ARG A 142 2.48 13.88 14.00
N LYS A 143 1.41 14.20 13.27
CA LYS A 143 1.49 14.59 11.85
C LYS A 143 2.38 15.84 11.72
N LEU A 144 3.21 15.87 10.69
CA LEU A 144 3.98 17.05 10.32
C LEU A 144 3.00 18.09 9.78
N VAL A 145 2.54 18.95 10.68
CA VAL A 145 1.84 20.18 10.32
C VAL A 145 2.89 21.10 9.69
N VAL A 146 2.56 21.70 8.54
CA VAL A 146 3.26 22.77 7.79
C VAL A 146 3.71 22.36 6.38
N ALA A 147 3.16 23.07 5.39
CA ALA A 147 3.45 22.99 3.95
C ALA A 147 4.92 23.27 3.56
N LYS A 148 5.75 23.76 4.49
CA LYS A 148 7.20 23.94 4.32
C LYS A 148 8.05 22.74 4.78
N ARG A 149 7.45 21.77 5.50
CA ARG A 149 8.16 20.57 6.01
C ARG A 149 7.50 19.24 5.62
N ARG A 150 6.25 19.25 5.16
CA ARG A 150 5.69 18.09 4.47
C ARG A 150 6.45 17.97 3.15
N SER A 151 7.01 16.78 2.87
CA SER A 151 7.71 16.55 1.61
C SER A 151 6.80 17.01 0.46
N GLN A 152 7.33 17.87 -0.42
CA GLN A 152 6.59 18.45 -1.55
C GLN A 152 5.96 17.34 -2.41
N ILE A 153 6.53 16.14 -2.36
CA ILE A 153 6.04 14.98 -3.08
C ILE A 153 4.66 14.53 -2.60
N LEU A 154 4.39 14.52 -1.29
CA LEU A 154 3.09 14.11 -0.75
C LEU A 154 1.99 15.10 -1.13
N VAL A 155 2.34 16.40 -1.17
CA VAL A 155 1.42 17.46 -1.58
C VAL A 155 1.02 17.29 -3.04
N LYS A 156 1.99 16.98 -3.90
CA LYS A 156 1.75 16.74 -5.33
C LYS A 156 0.86 15.53 -5.59
N TRP A 157 0.97 14.47 -4.79
CA TRP A 157 0.11 13.28 -4.96
C TRP A 157 -1.33 13.52 -4.51
N GLU A 158 -1.57 14.37 -3.51
CA GLU A 158 -2.89 14.60 -2.92
C GLU A 158 -3.69 15.71 -3.64
N ARG A 159 -3.06 16.88 -3.84
CA ARG A 159 -3.79 18.13 -4.14
C ARG A 159 -3.83 18.51 -5.61
N GLU A 160 -3.01 17.89 -6.44
CA GLU A 160 -2.86 18.27 -7.84
C GLU A 160 -3.89 17.58 -8.76
N THR A 161 -3.93 17.97 -10.03
CA THR A 161 -4.70 17.26 -11.07
C THR A 161 -4.22 15.82 -11.24
N TYR A 162 -5.02 14.94 -11.87
CA TYR A 162 -4.61 13.55 -12.14
C TYR A 162 -3.30 13.50 -12.95
N SER A 163 -3.18 14.28 -14.03
CA SER A 163 -1.94 14.41 -14.80
C SER A 163 -0.74 14.83 -13.94
N ASN A 164 -0.87 15.86 -13.10
CA ASN A 164 0.24 16.32 -12.26
C ASN A 164 0.64 15.28 -11.19
N ALA A 165 -0.35 14.61 -10.59
CA ALA A 165 -0.09 13.53 -9.62
C ALA A 165 0.61 12.34 -10.29
N TYR A 166 0.18 11.96 -11.50
CA TYR A 166 0.82 10.94 -12.33
C TYR A 166 2.28 11.27 -12.62
N ASP A 167 2.56 12.45 -13.16
CA ASP A 167 3.92 12.87 -13.48
C ASP A 167 4.80 12.93 -12.23
N SER A 168 4.27 13.40 -11.10
CA SER A 168 5.01 13.42 -9.84
C SER A 168 5.28 12.02 -9.29
N LYS A 169 4.40 11.04 -9.50
CA LYS A 169 4.62 9.64 -9.10
C LYS A 169 5.64 8.95 -10.00
N LEU A 170 5.63 9.24 -11.31
CA LEU A 170 6.64 8.73 -12.22
C LEU A 170 8.02 9.36 -11.98
N ALA A 171 8.07 10.65 -11.68
CA ALA A 171 9.30 11.33 -11.28
C ALA A 171 9.85 10.78 -9.97
N TYR A 172 8.99 10.35 -9.04
CA TYR A 172 9.44 9.72 -7.82
C TYR A 172 10.28 8.47 -8.07
N PHE A 173 9.88 7.64 -9.02
CA PHE A 173 10.59 6.42 -9.44
C PHE A 173 11.62 6.67 -10.56
N SER A 174 11.97 7.93 -10.86
CA SER A 174 13.01 8.24 -11.86
C SER A 174 14.41 7.91 -11.38
N ASP A 175 14.63 7.91 -10.07
CA ASP A 175 15.88 7.54 -9.43
C ASP A 175 15.77 6.16 -8.77
N GLU A 176 16.86 5.39 -8.82
CA GLU A 176 16.91 4.06 -8.21
C GLU A 176 16.95 4.12 -6.67
N ASP A 177 17.63 5.14 -6.15
CA ASP A 177 17.74 5.39 -4.72
C ASP A 177 16.79 6.50 -4.28
N LEU A 178 16.14 6.26 -3.15
CA LEU A 178 15.24 7.22 -2.55
C LEU A 178 15.99 8.16 -1.60
N ASP A 179 15.81 9.47 -1.78
CA ASP A 179 16.27 10.46 -0.82
C ASP A 179 15.40 10.44 0.45
N THR A 180 16.01 10.04 1.57
CA THR A 180 15.35 9.98 2.89
C THR A 180 15.79 11.09 3.84
N ARG A 181 16.46 12.14 3.35
CA ARG A 181 16.92 13.27 4.19
C ARG A 181 15.76 13.99 4.90
N ASP A 182 14.60 14.06 4.26
CA ASP A 182 13.39 14.67 4.81
C ASP A 182 12.60 13.73 5.75
N VAL A 183 13.01 12.46 5.91
CA VAL A 183 12.37 11.54 6.84
C VAL A 183 12.76 11.92 8.28
N PRO A 184 11.80 12.25 9.16
CA PRO A 184 12.06 12.64 10.54
C PRO A 184 12.89 11.62 11.32
N ALA A 185 13.73 12.11 12.24
CA ALA A 185 14.58 11.29 13.09
C ALA A 185 13.84 10.27 13.97
N TYR A 186 12.52 10.43 14.14
CA TYR A 186 11.68 9.42 14.77
C TYR A 186 11.82 8.07 14.07
N TRP A 187 11.80 8.04 12.73
CA TRP A 187 11.92 6.80 11.95
C TRP A 187 13.37 6.31 11.97
N LYS A 188 13.59 5.21 12.68
CA LYS A 188 14.90 4.58 12.85
C LYS A 188 15.45 4.08 11.51
N THR A 189 16.75 3.80 11.48
CA THR A 189 17.47 3.32 10.28
C THR A 189 16.76 2.13 9.63
N ALA A 190 16.27 1.16 10.40
CA ALA A 190 15.51 0.02 9.89
C ALA A 190 14.30 0.43 9.02
N CYS A 191 13.53 1.44 9.47
CA CYS A 191 12.39 1.97 8.70
C CYS A 191 12.84 2.65 7.41
N LYS A 192 13.91 3.46 7.46
CA LYS A 192 14.45 4.12 6.26
C LYS A 192 14.96 3.09 5.24
N THR A 193 15.66 2.06 5.71
CA THR A 193 16.12 0.93 4.90
C THR A 193 14.97 0.19 4.24
N LEU A 194 13.88 -0.07 4.98
CA LEU A 194 12.65 -0.66 4.43
C LEU A 194 12.08 0.20 3.31
N LEU A 195 11.92 1.51 3.55
CA LEU A 195 11.35 2.43 2.56
C LEU A 195 12.21 2.47 1.29
N CYS A 196 13.53 2.60 1.41
CA CYS A 196 14.45 2.58 0.27
C CYS A 196 14.46 1.22 -0.45
N GLY A 197 14.42 0.12 0.31
CA GLY A 197 14.39 -1.23 -0.25
C GLY A 197 13.13 -1.47 -1.07
N LEU A 198 11.98 -1.06 -0.55
CA LEU A 198 10.70 -1.18 -1.25
C LEU A 198 10.65 -0.25 -2.48
N HIS A 199 11.19 0.97 -2.37
CA HIS A 199 11.36 1.88 -3.51
C HIS A 199 12.16 1.22 -4.63
N ARG A 200 13.36 0.71 -4.30
CA ARG A 200 14.24 0.05 -5.27
C ARG A 200 13.59 -1.18 -5.91
N LEU A 201 12.83 -1.96 -5.12
CA LEU A 201 12.10 -3.13 -5.61
C LEU A 201 11.05 -2.75 -6.67
N LEU A 202 10.34 -1.64 -6.47
CA LEU A 202 9.23 -1.22 -7.34
C LEU A 202 9.68 -0.36 -8.53
N THR A 203 10.78 0.38 -8.42
CA THR A 203 11.33 1.20 -9.51
C THR A 203 11.37 0.50 -10.88
N PRO A 204 11.96 -0.71 -11.04
CA PRO A 204 12.00 -1.36 -12.35
C PRO A 204 10.60 -1.71 -12.88
N VAL A 205 9.67 -2.06 -11.99
CA VAL A 205 8.28 -2.39 -12.32
C VAL A 205 7.56 -1.16 -12.86
N VAL A 206 7.58 -0.05 -12.12
CA VAL A 206 6.91 1.20 -12.50
C VAL A 206 7.47 1.73 -13.82
N ARG A 207 8.80 1.67 -14.00
CA ARG A 207 9.45 2.08 -15.27
C ARG A 207 9.03 1.19 -16.44
N LYS A 208 8.95 -0.13 -16.24
CA LYS A 208 8.51 -1.06 -17.27
C LYS A 208 7.05 -0.81 -17.65
N LYS A 209 6.14 -0.66 -16.67
CA LYS A 209 4.74 -0.29 -16.91
C LYS A 209 4.61 1.02 -17.69
N ARG A 210 5.35 2.07 -17.32
CA ARG A 210 5.37 3.35 -18.05
C ARG A 210 5.83 3.20 -19.50
N ARG A 211 6.78 2.30 -19.78
CA ARG A 211 7.23 2.06 -21.17
C ARG A 211 6.15 1.35 -21.97
N LEU A 212 5.48 0.36 -21.38
CA LEU A 212 4.40 -0.38 -22.04
C LEU A 212 3.17 0.49 -22.27
N SER A 213 2.81 1.38 -21.34
CA SER A 213 1.64 2.27 -21.51
C SER A 213 1.78 3.25 -22.68
N LYS A 214 3.01 3.56 -23.11
CA LYS A 214 3.26 4.39 -24.31
C LYS A 214 3.12 3.63 -25.63
N LEU A 215 3.20 2.30 -25.58
CA LEU A 215 3.22 1.44 -26.76
C LEU A 215 1.86 0.78 -27.05
N TYR A 216 0.91 0.92 -26.12
CA TYR A 216 -0.35 0.18 -26.04
C TYR A 216 -1.07 0.01 -27.39
N CYS A 217 -0.87 -1.16 -28.01
CA CYS A 217 -1.66 -1.77 -29.07
C CYS A 217 -2.13 -3.18 -28.62
N GLU A 218 -3.05 -3.84 -29.33
CA GLU A 218 -3.65 -5.11 -28.86
C GLU A 218 -2.63 -6.23 -28.54
N ASP A 219 -1.45 -6.23 -29.16
CA ASP A 219 -0.35 -7.18 -28.87
C ASP A 219 0.26 -7.02 -27.46
N ASP A 220 0.03 -5.90 -26.77
CA ASP A 220 0.58 -5.61 -25.44
C ASP A 220 -0.12 -6.34 -24.29
N ARG A 221 -1.28 -6.98 -24.55
CA ARG A 221 -1.97 -7.78 -23.52
C ARG A 221 -1.11 -8.95 -23.03
N LYS A 222 -0.36 -9.59 -23.94
CA LYS A 222 0.59 -10.67 -23.60
C LYS A 222 1.81 -10.17 -22.83
N ALA A 223 2.28 -8.95 -23.13
CA ALA A 223 3.39 -8.33 -22.40
C ALA A 223 3.01 -7.96 -20.96
N LEU A 224 1.73 -7.64 -20.74
CA LEU A 224 1.13 -7.48 -19.42
C LEU A 224 0.95 -8.81 -18.69
N GLU A 225 0.45 -9.85 -19.36
CA GLU A 225 0.35 -11.19 -18.77
C GLU A 225 1.73 -11.69 -18.28
N TYR A 226 2.81 -11.43 -19.04
CA TYR A 226 4.19 -11.77 -18.61
C TYR A 226 4.69 -10.95 -17.41
N LEU A 227 4.17 -9.74 -17.18
CA LEU A 227 4.48 -8.97 -15.97
C LEU A 227 3.84 -9.59 -14.72
N LEU A 228 2.67 -10.21 -14.88
CA LEU A 228 1.92 -10.86 -13.80
C LEU A 228 2.57 -12.19 -13.38
N GLU A 229 3.25 -12.90 -14.28
CA GLU A 229 3.93 -14.18 -13.96
C GLU A 229 5.02 -14.07 -12.86
N GLY A 230 5.49 -12.86 -12.53
CA GLY A 230 6.54 -12.61 -11.52
C GLY A 230 6.05 -11.99 -10.21
N SER A 231 4.76 -11.75 -10.04
CA SER A 231 4.22 -10.93 -8.96
C SER A 231 4.33 -11.54 -7.57
N GLY A 232 4.08 -12.84 -7.42
CA GLY A 232 4.21 -13.54 -6.14
C GLY A 232 5.62 -13.40 -5.57
N ALA A 233 6.64 -13.44 -6.44
CA ALA A 233 8.03 -13.21 -6.02
C ALA A 233 8.28 -11.77 -5.55
N LEU A 234 7.61 -10.78 -6.13
CA LEU A 234 7.69 -9.38 -5.69
C LEU A 234 7.04 -9.19 -4.32
N TYR A 235 5.86 -9.76 -4.07
CA TYR A 235 5.22 -9.73 -2.76
C TYR A 235 6.09 -10.39 -1.69
N LEU A 236 6.62 -11.59 -1.97
CA LEU A 236 7.52 -12.28 -1.05
C LEU A 236 8.79 -11.47 -0.77
N SER A 237 9.32 -10.78 -1.78
CA SER A 237 10.48 -9.89 -1.60
C SER A 237 10.14 -8.67 -0.75
N ALA A 238 8.97 -8.07 -0.97
CA ALA A 238 8.48 -6.97 -0.15
C ALA A 238 8.29 -7.41 1.31
N LEU A 239 7.62 -8.54 1.56
CA LEU A 239 7.41 -9.11 2.90
C LEU A 239 8.73 -9.37 3.63
N LYS A 240 9.76 -9.88 2.93
CA LYS A 240 11.10 -10.06 3.51
C LYS A 240 11.74 -8.74 3.95
N LEU A 241 11.52 -7.65 3.23
CA LEU A 241 11.99 -6.32 3.65
C LEU A 241 11.31 -5.88 4.95
N PHE A 242 9.98 -6.11 5.07
CA PHE A 242 9.24 -5.81 6.28
C PHE A 242 9.70 -6.67 7.47
N ASP A 243 9.86 -7.98 7.27
CA ASP A 243 10.30 -8.91 8.31
C ASP A 243 11.70 -8.52 8.82
N LYS A 244 12.64 -8.24 7.91
CA LYS A 244 13.98 -7.72 8.26
C LYS A 244 13.91 -6.43 9.09
N ALA A 245 13.08 -5.47 8.68
CA ALA A 245 12.96 -4.21 9.40
C ALA A 245 12.36 -4.39 10.80
N LEU A 246 11.43 -5.33 10.97
CA LEU A 246 10.84 -5.66 12.26
C LEU A 246 11.85 -6.31 13.21
N ASP A 247 12.71 -7.19 12.69
CA ASP A 247 13.76 -7.82 13.49
C ASP A 247 14.80 -6.78 13.95
N GLU A 248 15.26 -5.90 13.06
CA GLU A 248 16.17 -4.80 13.43
C GLU A 248 15.53 -3.83 14.44
N LEU A 249 14.23 -3.57 14.35
CA LEU A 249 13.53 -2.72 15.31
C LEU A 249 13.50 -3.34 16.71
N ARG A 250 13.25 -4.66 16.81
CA ARG A 250 13.25 -5.40 18.09
C ARG A 250 14.60 -5.33 18.79
N ASP A 251 15.70 -5.53 18.04
CA ASP A 251 17.05 -5.48 18.60
C ASP A 251 17.40 -4.11 19.19
N THR A 252 16.79 -3.04 18.68
CA THR A 252 16.98 -1.66 19.19
C THR A 252 16.03 -1.25 20.33
N GLU A 253 15.07 -2.10 20.71
CA GLU A 253 14.12 -1.84 21.80
C GLU A 253 14.48 -2.58 23.10
N VAL A 254 15.55 -3.41 23.10
CA VAL A 254 16.03 -4.21 24.25
C VAL A 254 17.18 -3.51 25.02
N VAL A 255 17.39 -2.20 24.81
CA VAL A 255 18.43 -1.40 25.49
C VAL A 255 17.82 -0.46 26.54
#